data_AF-A0AA88XFV1-F1
#
_entry.id   AF-A0AA88XFV1-F1
#
_cell.length_a   1.000
_cell.length_b   1.000
_cell.length_c   1.000
_cell.angle_alpha   90.00
_cell.angle_beta   90.00
_cell.angle_gamma   90.00
#
_symmetry.space_group_name_H-M   'P 1'
#
loop_
_entity.id
_entity.type
_entity.pdbx_description
1 polymer ?
#
loop_
_entity_poly.entity_id
_entity_poly.type
_entity_poly.pdbx_seq_one_letter_code
_entity_poly.pdbx_strand_id
1 'polypeptide(L)'
;ITGFDGYFARKLNQTSSFGAWFDVVIDLICRGGLWCGLYRWGYAVILVEWLTFVSTHNRGATWKIPDNEFPDICRRVMEKGFKTPLGFIAITGVHFLPIWLYMYEMKVSYTVLHIPWIAQHVITLILVLCRLLALRVEVTLSFISILLSPAFAKARGH
;
A
#
# COMPACT_ATOMS: atom_id res chain seq x y z
N ILE A 1 0.43 1.39 12.38
CA ILE A 1 1.53 1.13 13.35
C ILE A 1 2.10 -0.24 13.03
N THR A 2 3.33 -0.30 12.54
CA THR A 2 3.90 -1.45 11.84
C THR A 2 4.48 -2.50 12.81
N GLY A 3 3.99 -3.73 12.76
CA GLY A 3 4.68 -4.93 13.24
C GLY A 3 4.54 -5.30 14.72
N PHE A 4 4.29 -4.32 15.62
CA PHE A 4 4.18 -4.57 17.06
C PHE A 4 2.90 -5.37 17.40
N ASP A 5 1.74 -4.97 16.88
CA ASP A 5 0.49 -5.71 17.11
C ASP A 5 0.52 -7.12 16.51
N GLY A 6 1.18 -7.32 15.37
CA GLY A 6 1.38 -8.67 14.81
C GLY A 6 2.29 -9.55 15.67
N TYR A 7 3.27 -8.98 16.37
CA TYR A 7 4.12 -9.70 17.31
C TYR A 7 3.37 -10.04 18.60
N PHE A 8 2.62 -9.09 19.17
CA PHE A 8 1.81 -9.32 20.37
C PHE A 8 0.62 -10.24 20.13
N ALA A 9 -0.08 -10.12 19.00
CA ALA A 9 -1.19 -11.01 18.64
C ALA A 9 -0.73 -12.46 18.45
N ARG A 10 0.47 -12.69 17.89
CA ARG A 10 1.08 -14.03 17.79
C ARG A 10 1.55 -14.56 19.14
N LYS A 11 2.03 -13.68 20.03
CA LYS A 11 2.48 -14.03 21.39
C LYS A 11 1.31 -14.29 22.35
N LEU A 12 0.15 -13.69 22.10
CA LEU A 12 -1.09 -13.82 22.89
C LEU A 12 -2.13 -14.77 22.25
N ASN A 13 -1.77 -15.44 21.15
CA ASN A 13 -2.66 -16.34 20.40
C ASN A 13 -4.00 -15.70 19.94
N GLN A 14 -4.03 -14.37 19.80
CA GLN A 14 -5.21 -13.58 19.42
C GLN A 14 -5.02 -12.94 18.03
N THR A 15 -4.71 -13.75 17.02
CA THR A 15 -4.73 -13.28 15.63
C THR A 15 -6.14 -13.43 15.05
N SER A 16 -7.03 -12.50 15.37
CA SER A 16 -8.37 -12.49 14.76
C SER A 16 -8.29 -11.95 13.32
N SER A 17 -9.02 -12.55 12.39
CA SER A 17 -9.12 -12.06 11.01
C SER A 17 -9.68 -10.64 10.94
N PHE A 18 -10.55 -10.27 11.89
CA PHE A 18 -11.07 -8.91 12.04
C PHE A 18 -9.97 -7.91 12.41
N GLY A 19 -9.10 -8.23 13.38
CA GLY A 19 -8.00 -7.34 13.77
C GLY A 19 -7.00 -7.10 12.63
N ALA A 20 -6.66 -8.15 11.88
CA ALA A 20 -5.79 -8.04 10.71
C ALA A 20 -6.40 -7.18 9.59
N TRP A 21 -7.73 -7.22 9.42
CA TRP A 21 -8.44 -6.34 8.49
C TRP A 21 -8.49 -4.90 8.98
N PHE A 22 -8.80 -4.70 10.27
CA PHE A 22 -8.94 -3.38 10.88
C PHE A 22 -7.62 -2.60 10.91
N ASP A 23 -6.49 -3.29 11.13
CA ASP A 23 -5.14 -2.71 11.03
C ASP A 23 -4.90 -2.07 9.65
N VAL A 24 -5.27 -2.78 8.57
CA VAL A 24 -5.13 -2.27 7.20
C VAL A 24 -6.06 -1.07 6.95
N VAL A 25 -7.27 -1.10 7.49
CA VAL A 25 -8.24 0.01 7.37
C VAL A 25 -7.73 1.27 8.08
N ILE A 26 -7.19 1.16 9.29
CA ILE A 26 -6.61 2.31 10.01
C ILE A 26 -5.44 2.87 9.21
N ASP A 27 -4.56 2.01 8.72
CA ASP A 27 -3.42 2.41 7.91
C ASP A 27 -3.85 3.16 6.63
N LEU A 28 -4.93 2.72 5.97
CA LEU A 28 -5.54 3.42 4.82
C LEU A 28 -6.11 4.79 5.22
N ILE A 29 -6.85 4.89 6.32
CA ILE A 29 -7.39 6.18 6.80
C ILE A 29 -6.27 7.16 7.10
N CYS A 30 -5.23 6.73 7.83
CA CYS A 30 -4.06 7.55 8.15
C CYS A 30 -3.35 8.05 6.89
N ARG A 31 -3.06 7.15 5.92
CA ARG A 31 -2.44 7.56 4.66
C ARG A 31 -3.35 8.46 3.82
N GLY A 32 -4.65 8.22 3.85
CA GLY A 32 -5.65 9.09 3.22
C GLY A 32 -5.62 10.51 3.77
N GLY A 33 -5.56 10.64 5.10
CA GLY A 33 -5.40 11.94 5.76
C GLY A 33 -4.11 12.67 5.32
N LEU A 34 -2.99 11.95 5.23
CA LEU A 34 -1.72 12.53 4.75
C LEU A 34 -1.84 12.98 3.29
N TRP A 35 -2.29 12.11 2.38
CA TRP A 35 -2.40 12.44 0.96
C TRP A 35 -3.34 13.62 0.69
N CYS A 36 -4.54 13.59 1.28
CA CYS A 36 -5.55 14.63 1.08
C CYS A 36 -5.18 15.94 1.78
N GLY A 37 -4.45 15.89 2.90
CA GLY A 37 -3.93 17.07 3.58
C GLY A 37 -2.80 17.76 2.83
N LEU A 38 -1.97 16.99 2.09
CA LEU A 38 -0.87 17.53 1.31
C LEU A 38 -1.30 18.00 -0.09
N TYR A 39 -2.14 17.23 -0.77
CA TYR A 39 -2.48 17.48 -2.17
C TYR A 39 -3.96 17.21 -2.46
N ARG A 40 -4.59 18.12 -3.23
CA ARG A 40 -5.98 17.93 -3.70
C ARG A 40 -6.16 16.66 -4.54
N TRP A 41 -5.14 16.23 -5.28
CA TRP A 41 -5.19 14.99 -6.07
C TRP A 41 -4.92 13.74 -5.21
N GLY A 42 -4.60 13.90 -3.93
CA GLY A 42 -4.38 12.81 -2.99
C GLY A 42 -5.58 11.85 -2.86
N TYR A 43 -6.81 12.34 -3.10
CA TYR A 43 -8.01 11.51 -3.21
C TYR A 43 -7.87 10.40 -4.25
N ALA A 44 -7.21 10.66 -5.39
CA ALA A 44 -7.00 9.65 -6.42
C ALA A 44 -6.05 8.54 -5.95
N VAL A 45 -4.99 8.90 -5.22
CA VAL A 45 -4.02 7.94 -4.68
C VAL A 45 -4.69 7.02 -3.68
N ILE A 46 -5.40 7.60 -2.71
CA ILE A 46 -6.04 6.80 -1.67
C ILE A 46 -7.19 5.96 -2.23
N LEU A 47 -7.90 6.44 -3.27
CA LEU A 47 -8.92 5.65 -3.96
C LEU A 47 -8.31 4.37 -4.57
N VAL A 48 -7.13 4.46 -5.20
CA VAL A 48 -6.45 3.28 -5.76
C VAL A 48 -6.03 2.30 -4.67
N GLU A 49 -5.55 2.80 -3.52
CA GLU A 49 -5.21 1.94 -2.37
C GLU A 49 -6.45 1.22 -1.81
N TRP A 50 -7.57 1.93 -1.66
CA TRP A 50 -8.85 1.34 -1.26
C TRP A 50 -9.35 0.30 -2.25
N LEU A 51 -9.30 0.61 -3.56
CA LEU A 51 -9.69 -0.34 -4.60
C LEU A 51 -8.83 -1.60 -4.56
N THR A 52 -7.52 -1.46 -4.34
CA THR A 52 -6.60 -2.60 -4.22
C THR A 52 -6.94 -3.43 -2.99
N PHE A 53 -7.19 -2.78 -1.85
CA PHE A 53 -7.60 -3.45 -0.63
C PHE A 53 -8.90 -4.23 -0.80
N VAL A 54 -9.96 -3.60 -1.32
CA VAL A 54 -11.25 -4.28 -1.56
C VAL A 54 -11.10 -5.44 -2.54
N SER A 55 -10.35 -5.24 -3.63
CA SER A 55 -10.11 -6.26 -4.65
C SER A 55 -9.40 -7.49 -4.09
N THR A 56 -8.43 -7.28 -3.19
CA THR A 56 -7.67 -8.35 -2.57
C THR A 56 -8.36 -8.96 -1.34
N HIS A 57 -9.12 -8.17 -0.58
CA HIS A 57 -9.80 -8.63 0.64
C HIS A 57 -10.87 -9.69 0.36
N ASN A 58 -11.54 -9.62 -0.80
CA ASN A 58 -12.50 -10.64 -1.23
C ASN A 58 -11.90 -12.06 -1.33
N ARG A 59 -10.56 -12.19 -1.33
CA ARG A 59 -9.84 -13.48 -1.33
C ARG A 59 -9.65 -14.07 0.07
N GLY A 60 -10.12 -13.40 1.13
CA GLY A 60 -10.03 -13.90 2.50
C GLY A 60 -8.60 -13.99 3.04
N ALA A 61 -8.31 -14.99 3.87
CA ALA A 61 -7.03 -15.13 4.59
C ALA A 61 -5.80 -15.26 3.67
N THR A 62 -5.99 -15.61 2.40
CA THR A 62 -4.93 -15.80 1.40
C THR A 62 -4.68 -14.56 0.53
N TRP A 63 -5.23 -13.40 0.88
CA TRP A 63 -5.09 -12.17 0.09
C TRP A 63 -3.64 -11.73 -0.20
N LYS A 64 -2.68 -12.16 0.64
CA LYS A 64 -1.24 -11.91 0.47
C LYS A 64 -0.52 -12.95 -0.39
N ILE A 65 -1.21 -14.03 -0.79
CA ILE A 65 -0.64 -15.14 -1.54
C ILE A 65 -1.04 -14.96 -3.01
N PRO A 66 -0.08 -14.63 -3.90
CA PRO A 66 -0.36 -14.54 -5.32
C PRO A 66 -0.58 -15.94 -5.90
N ASP A 67 -1.49 -16.06 -6.85
CA ASP A 67 -1.73 -17.29 -7.63
C ASP A 67 -1.19 -17.16 -9.07
N ASN A 68 -1.44 -18.16 -9.89
CA ASN A 68 -1.00 -18.17 -11.29
C ASN A 68 -1.80 -17.19 -12.18
N GLU A 69 -2.95 -16.71 -11.72
CA GLU A 69 -3.77 -15.72 -12.45
C GLU A 69 -3.21 -14.30 -12.30
N PHE A 70 -2.34 -14.08 -11.30
CA PHE A 70 -1.72 -12.77 -11.09
C PHE A 70 -0.68 -12.50 -12.17
N PRO A 71 -0.63 -11.27 -12.73
CA PRO A 71 0.44 -10.86 -13.62
C PRO A 71 1.81 -10.95 -12.94
N ASP A 72 2.84 -11.19 -13.74
CA ASP A 72 4.18 -11.50 -13.25
C ASP A 72 4.74 -10.43 -12.30
N ILE A 73 4.48 -9.14 -12.57
CA ILE A 73 4.95 -8.06 -11.71
C ILE A 73 4.30 -8.10 -10.32
N CYS A 74 2.99 -8.39 -10.27
CA CYS A 74 2.24 -8.51 -9.01
C CYS A 74 2.74 -9.73 -8.23
N ARG A 75 2.94 -10.86 -8.90
CA ARG A 75 3.46 -12.09 -8.29
C ARG A 75 4.83 -11.88 -7.65
N ARG A 76 5.77 -11.24 -8.35
CA ARG A 76 7.13 -10.96 -7.86
C ARG A 76 7.14 -9.98 -6.68
N VAL A 77 6.29 -8.95 -6.70
CA VAL A 77 6.19 -7.98 -5.61
C VAL A 77 5.53 -8.59 -4.37
N MET A 78 4.50 -9.41 -4.54
CA MET A 78 3.77 -10.06 -3.43
C MET A 78 4.44 -11.33 -2.92
N GLU A 79 5.50 -11.81 -3.58
CA GLU A 79 6.20 -13.03 -3.23
C GLU A 79 6.61 -13.05 -1.74
N LYS A 80 6.42 -14.20 -1.09
CA LYS A 80 6.66 -14.40 0.35
C LYS A 80 5.94 -13.37 1.24
N GLY A 81 4.82 -12.83 0.78
CA GLY A 81 4.06 -11.79 1.48
C GLY A 81 4.84 -10.47 1.57
N PHE A 82 5.39 -10.02 0.44
CA PHE A 82 6.19 -8.80 0.29
C PHE A 82 7.58 -8.82 0.95
N LYS A 83 8.09 -10.01 1.32
CA LYS A 83 9.41 -10.16 1.99
C LYS A 83 10.58 -10.29 1.01
N THR A 84 10.37 -10.04 -0.27
CA THR A 84 11.42 -9.95 -1.28
C THR A 84 11.93 -8.51 -1.41
N PRO A 85 13.10 -8.26 -2.04
CA PRO A 85 13.57 -6.89 -2.27
C PRO A 85 12.56 -6.01 -3.03
N LEU A 86 11.87 -6.56 -4.04
CA LEU A 86 10.82 -5.83 -4.77
C LEU A 86 9.60 -5.54 -3.90
N GLY A 87 9.18 -6.51 -3.09
CA GLY A 87 8.11 -6.32 -2.11
C GLY A 87 8.45 -5.23 -1.10
N PHE A 88 9.68 -5.26 -0.56
CA PHE A 88 10.17 -4.24 0.36
C PHE A 88 10.16 -2.85 -0.28
N ILE A 89 10.71 -2.69 -1.49
CA ILE A 89 10.70 -1.42 -2.23
C ILE A 89 9.26 -0.88 -2.38
N ALA A 90 8.31 -1.72 -2.79
CA ALA A 90 6.92 -1.31 -2.96
C ALA A 90 6.29 -0.85 -1.63
N ILE A 91 6.44 -1.63 -0.56
CA ILE A 91 5.94 -1.29 0.78
C ILE A 91 6.60 -0.01 1.31
N THR A 92 7.91 0.18 1.05
CA THR A 92 8.60 1.42 1.42
C THR A 92 7.94 2.64 0.77
N GLY A 93 7.61 2.56 -0.51
CA GLY A 93 6.93 3.64 -1.21
C GLY A 93 5.54 3.95 -0.67
N VAL A 94 4.75 2.91 -0.36
CA VAL A 94 3.38 3.06 0.16
C VAL A 94 3.36 3.76 1.53
N HIS A 95 4.23 3.34 2.45
CA HIS A 95 4.18 3.84 3.83
C HIS A 95 5.02 5.10 4.04
N PHE A 96 6.25 5.15 3.51
CA PHE A 96 7.19 6.20 3.89
C PHE A 96 7.05 7.46 3.04
N LEU A 97 6.63 7.36 1.77
CA LEU A 97 6.44 8.56 0.94
C LEU A 97 5.47 9.58 1.53
N PRO A 98 4.21 9.23 1.91
CA PRO A 98 3.28 10.24 2.43
C PRO A 98 3.77 10.86 3.75
N ILE A 99 4.43 10.08 4.61
CA ILE A 99 5.02 10.58 5.85
C ILE A 99 6.17 11.54 5.54
N TRP A 100 7.06 11.16 4.62
CA TRP A 100 8.20 11.98 4.21
C TRP A 100 7.76 13.30 3.60
N LEU A 101 6.77 13.28 2.69
CA LEU A 101 6.22 14.50 2.09
C LEU A 101 5.58 15.41 3.14
N TYR A 102 4.88 14.84 4.13
CA TYR A 102 4.35 15.63 5.23
C TYR A 102 5.45 16.29 6.08
N MET A 103 6.51 15.54 6.41
CA MET A 103 7.65 16.09 7.13
C MET A 103 8.39 17.17 6.33
N TYR A 104 8.47 17.01 5.01
CA TYR A 104 9.06 17.99 4.10
C TYR A 104 8.25 19.29 4.09
N GLU A 105 6.93 19.21 3.90
CA GLU A 105 6.03 20.37 3.90
C GLU A 105 6.01 21.10 5.26
N MET A 106 6.04 20.34 6.36
CA MET A 106 6.13 20.90 7.72
C MET A 106 7.54 21.37 8.09
N LYS A 107 8.51 21.31 7.15
CA LYS A 107 9.92 21.68 7.33
C LYS A 107 10.65 20.90 8.42
N VAL A 108 10.07 19.83 8.95
CA VAL A 108 10.66 18.98 10.01
C VAL A 108 11.96 18.33 9.52
N SER A 109 12.02 17.93 8.24
CA SER A 109 13.23 17.39 7.61
C SER A 109 14.43 18.34 7.70
N TYR A 110 14.17 19.65 7.61
CA TYR A 110 15.19 20.68 7.67
C TYR A 110 15.45 21.15 9.10
N THR A 111 14.40 21.47 9.87
CA THR A 111 14.53 22.11 11.18
C THR A 111 14.88 21.15 12.31
N VAL A 112 14.42 19.90 12.25
CA VAL A 112 14.64 18.90 13.31
C VAL A 112 15.75 17.94 12.89
N LEU A 113 15.66 17.41 11.67
CA LEU A 113 16.60 16.40 11.19
C LEU A 113 17.84 16.97 10.51
N HIS A 114 17.88 18.29 10.25
CA HIS A 114 19.02 18.98 9.64
C HIS A 114 19.50 18.36 8.33
N ILE A 115 18.59 17.78 7.54
CA ILE A 115 18.93 17.10 6.29
C ILE A 115 19.24 18.15 5.20
N PRO A 116 20.38 18.07 4.50
CA PRO A 116 20.72 19.03 3.45
C PRO A 116 19.77 18.90 2.26
N TRP A 117 19.53 20.01 1.56
CA TRP A 117 18.52 20.09 0.50
C TRP A 117 18.70 19.02 -0.59
N ILE A 118 19.93 18.74 -1.03
CA ILE A 118 20.22 17.71 -2.05
C ILE A 118 19.73 16.34 -1.58
N ALA A 119 20.07 15.97 -0.34
CA ALA A 119 19.65 14.69 0.23
C ALA A 119 18.12 14.61 0.32
N GLN A 120 17.43 15.71 0.64
CA GLN A 120 15.96 15.71 0.68
C GLN A 120 15.34 15.39 -0.69
N HIS A 121 15.86 15.97 -1.77
CA HIS A 121 15.38 15.70 -3.13
C HIS A 121 15.70 14.27 -3.57
N VAL A 122 16.88 13.75 -3.23
CA VAL A 122 17.27 12.36 -3.54
C VAL A 122 16.37 11.37 -2.81
N ILE A 123 16.12 11.57 -1.51
CA ILE A 123 15.21 10.72 -0.72
C ILE A 123 13.80 10.76 -1.34
N THR A 124 13.30 11.96 -1.66
CA THR A 124 11.99 12.12 -2.28
C THR A 124 11.90 11.38 -3.61
N LEU A 125 12.90 11.52 -4.48
CA LEU A 125 12.96 10.83 -5.77
C LEU A 125 12.92 9.31 -5.60
N ILE A 126 13.72 8.75 -4.68
CA ILE A 126 13.74 7.31 -4.39
C ILE A 126 12.36 6.85 -3.93
N LEU A 127 11.75 7.56 -2.97
CA LEU A 127 10.43 7.20 -2.43
C LEU A 127 9.32 7.30 -3.49
N VAL A 128 9.40 8.28 -4.39
CA VAL A 128 8.48 8.38 -5.54
C VAL A 128 8.62 7.17 -6.46
N LEU A 129 9.85 6.76 -6.81
CA LEU A 129 10.08 5.57 -7.64
C LEU A 129 9.53 4.30 -6.96
N CYS A 130 9.75 4.15 -5.66
CA CYS A 130 9.15 3.09 -4.85
C CYS A 130 7.62 3.10 -4.93
N ARG A 131 6.99 4.28 -4.80
CA ARG A 131 5.53 4.43 -4.86
C ARG A 131 4.99 4.12 -6.25
N LEU A 132 5.70 4.51 -7.32
CA LEU A 132 5.31 4.22 -8.70
C LEU A 132 5.29 2.71 -8.98
N LEU A 133 6.25 1.95 -8.44
CA LEU A 133 6.23 0.49 -8.50
C LEU A 133 4.99 -0.07 -7.81
N ALA A 134 4.68 0.40 -6.59
CA ALA A 134 3.50 -0.03 -5.86
C ALA A 134 2.20 0.31 -6.60
N LEU A 135 2.09 1.54 -7.12
CA LEU A 135 0.92 2.01 -7.88
C LEU A 135 0.69 1.14 -9.13
N ARG A 136 1.74 0.76 -9.84
CA ARG A 136 1.64 -0.15 -10.99
C ARG A 136 1.03 -1.49 -10.58
N VAL A 137 1.44 -2.05 -9.45
CA VAL A 137 0.92 -3.32 -8.93
C VAL A 137 -0.54 -3.17 -8.49
N GLU A 138 -0.86 -2.12 -7.74
CA GLU A 138 -2.21 -1.78 -7.28
C GLU A 138 -3.21 -1.71 -8.43
N VAL A 139 -2.92 -0.87 -9.44
CA VAL A 139 -3.78 -0.71 -10.62
C VAL A 139 -3.96 -2.02 -11.37
N THR A 140 -2.89 -2.79 -11.55
CA THR A 140 -2.94 -4.06 -12.27
C THR A 140 -3.82 -5.08 -11.54
N LEU A 141 -3.68 -5.18 -10.21
CA LEU A 141 -4.48 -6.07 -9.38
C LEU A 141 -5.96 -5.68 -9.37
N SER A 142 -6.26 -4.41 -9.08
CA SER A 142 -7.64 -3.92 -9.05
C SER A 142 -8.33 -4.11 -10.39
N PHE A 143 -7.65 -3.82 -11.49
CA PHE A 143 -8.22 -3.94 -12.83
C PHE A 143 -8.61 -5.39 -13.16
N ILE A 144 -7.71 -6.34 -12.88
CA ILE A 144 -7.97 -7.77 -13.13
C ILE A 144 -9.09 -8.29 -12.22
N SER A 145 -9.08 -7.95 -10.93
CA SER A 145 -10.13 -8.36 -10.01
C SER A 145 -11.51 -7.84 -10.42
N ILE A 146 -11.59 -6.61 -10.93
CA ILE A 146 -12.86 -6.04 -11.44
C ILE A 146 -13.30 -6.76 -12.72
N LEU A 147 -12.40 -6.95 -13.68
CA LEU A 147 -12.69 -7.60 -14.97
C LEU A 147 -13.15 -9.05 -14.82
N LEU A 148 -12.54 -9.78 -13.90
CA LEU A 148 -12.85 -11.19 -13.62
C LEU A 148 -13.99 -11.34 -12.62
N SER A 149 -14.56 -10.25 -12.10
CA SER A 149 -15.66 -10.34 -11.15
C SER A 149 -16.94 -10.90 -11.80
N PRO A 150 -17.71 -11.75 -11.11
CA PRO A 150 -18.99 -12.26 -11.60
C PRO A 150 -20.00 -11.14 -11.92
N ALA A 151 -19.93 -10.04 -11.18
CA ALA A 151 -20.76 -8.85 -11.43
C ALA A 151 -20.45 -8.23 -12.81
N PHE A 152 -19.18 -8.15 -13.19
CA PHE A 152 -18.77 -7.66 -14.50
C PHE A 152 -19.08 -8.66 -15.62
N ALA A 153 -18.97 -9.97 -15.37
CA ALA A 153 -19.40 -11.01 -16.30
C ALA A 153 -20.90 -10.92 -16.61
N LYS A 154 -21.73 -10.78 -15.57
CA LYS A 154 -23.18 -10.61 -15.67
C LYS A 154 -23.57 -9.32 -16.42
N ALA A 155 -22.81 -8.24 -16.24
CA ALA A 155 -22.99 -6.99 -16.98
C ALA A 155 -22.65 -7.12 -18.48
N ARG A 156 -21.82 -8.10 -18.86
CA ARG A 156 -21.48 -8.41 -20.26
C ARG A 156 -22.45 -9.41 -20.92
N GLY A 157 -23.50 -9.86 -20.23
CA GLY A 157 -24.51 -10.76 -20.79
C GLY A 157 -24.08 -12.23 -20.91
N HIS A 158 -23.08 -12.65 -20.13
CA HIS A 158 -22.70 -14.06 -19.94
C HIS A 158 -23.24 -14.61 -18.62
#